data_AF-A0A6G3XG83-F1
#
_entry.id   AF-A0A6G3XG83-F1
#
_cell.length_a   1.000
_cell.length_b   1.000
_cell.length_c   1.000
_cell.angle_alpha   90.00
_cell.angle_beta   90.00
_cell.angle_gamma   90.00
#
_symmetry.space_group_name_H-M   'P 1'
#
loop_
_entity.id
_entity.type
_entity.pdbx_description
1 polymer ?
#
loop_
_entity_poly.entity_id
_entity_poly.type
_entity_poly.pdbx_seq_one_letter_code
_entity_poly.pdbx_strand_id
1 'polypeptide(L)'
;TTHLEDVGSAEHRAVAREAVAKSQVLLKNDGAVLPIGTDRKVYVAGSNADDIGNQAGGWTISWQGSSGRTTTGTTILEGMR
;
A
#
# COMPACT_ATOMS: atom_id res chain seq x y z
N THR A 1 0.30 -19.03 -23.27
CA THR A 1 -0.80 -18.72 -22.32
C THR A 1 -1.28 -17.32 -22.64
N THR A 2 -2.55 -17.17 -23.01
CA THR A 2 -3.11 -15.98 -23.71
C THR A 2 -3.42 -14.77 -22.82
N HIS A 3 -2.97 -14.76 -21.56
CA HIS A 3 -3.32 -13.73 -20.56
C HIS A 3 -2.13 -13.38 -19.66
N LEU A 4 -0.90 -13.67 -20.09
CA LEU A 4 0.26 -13.42 -19.24
C LEU A 4 0.48 -11.91 -19.05
N GLU A 5 0.15 -11.13 -20.07
CA GLU A 5 0.14 -9.67 -20.08
C GLU A 5 -0.82 -9.05 -19.06
N ASP A 6 -1.89 -9.77 -18.67
CA ASP A 6 -2.89 -9.28 -17.73
C ASP A 6 -2.41 -9.40 -16.27
N VAL A 7 -1.43 -10.26 -16.00
CA VAL A 7 -0.94 -10.52 -14.65
C VAL A 7 -0.18 -9.30 -14.12
N GLY A 8 -0.77 -8.60 -13.16
CA GLY A 8 -0.17 -7.41 -12.55
C GLY A 8 -0.19 -6.18 -13.46
N SER A 9 -1.10 -6.14 -14.44
CA SER A 9 -1.31 -5.00 -15.34
C SER A 9 -1.62 -3.69 -14.61
N ALA A 10 -1.46 -2.56 -15.31
CA ALA A 10 -1.73 -1.25 -14.74
C ALA A 10 -3.21 -1.08 -14.37
N GLU A 11 -4.11 -1.64 -15.19
CA GLU A 11 -5.55 -1.61 -15.01
C GLU A 11 -5.96 -2.37 -13.74
N HIS A 12 -5.42 -3.58 -13.53
CA HIS A 12 -5.67 -4.35 -12.30
C HIS A 12 -5.10 -3.64 -11.06
N ARG A 13 -3.94 -3.01 -11.17
CA ARG A 13 -3.36 -2.22 -10.07
C ARG A 13 -4.15 -0.94 -9.77
N ALA A 14 -4.77 -0.32 -10.77
CA ALA A 14 -5.65 0.83 -10.56
C ALA A 14 -6.88 0.43 -9.73
N VAL A 15 -7.51 -0.70 -10.04
CA VAL A 15 -8.61 -1.26 -9.23
C VAL A 15 -8.14 -1.59 -7.81
N ALA A 16 -6.97 -2.20 -7.66
CA ALA A 16 -6.41 -2.50 -6.33
C ALA A 16 -6.17 -1.22 -5.51
N ARG A 17 -5.65 -0.15 -6.13
CA ARG A 17 -5.45 1.16 -5.48
C ARG A 17 -6.78 1.76 -5.01
N GLU A 18 -7.82 1.70 -5.83
CA GLU A 18 -9.16 2.15 -5.47
C GLU A 18 -9.73 1.33 -4.30
N ALA A 19 -9.60 0.00 -4.35
CA ALA A 19 -10.08 -0.89 -3.29
C ALA A 19 -9.39 -0.62 -1.95
N VAL A 20 -8.07 -0.38 -1.96
CA VAL A 20 -7.30 -0.04 -0.75
C VAL A 20 -7.74 1.31 -0.17
N ALA A 21 -8.00 2.32 -1.02
CA ALA A 21 -8.51 3.61 -0.54
C ALA A 21 -9.91 3.46 0.10
N LYS A 22 -10.78 2.64 -0.50
CA LYS A 22 -12.15 2.37 0.01
C LYS A 22 -12.17 1.48 1.25
N SER A 23 -11.13 0.69 1.52
CA SER A 23 -11.09 -0.21 2.66
C SER A 23 -10.67 0.47 3.98
N GLN A 24 -10.13 1.69 3.92
CA GLN A 24 -9.67 2.40 5.12
C GLN A 24 -10.85 2.85 5.98
N VAL A 25 -10.71 2.68 7.30
CA VAL A 25 -11.68 3.16 8.30
C VAL A 25 -11.02 4.25 9.14
N LEU A 26 -11.57 5.48 9.09
CA LEU A 26 -11.10 6.59 9.91
C LEU A 26 -11.64 6.47 11.34
N LEU A 27 -10.82 5.93 12.23
CA LEU A 27 -11.21 5.72 13.63
C LEU A 27 -11.19 7.02 14.47
N LYS A 28 -10.33 7.99 14.11
CA LYS A 28 -10.13 9.23 14.87
C LYS A 28 -9.56 10.34 13.98
N ASN A 29 -10.05 11.57 14.13
CA ASN A 29 -9.53 12.76 13.42
C ASN A 29 -9.69 14.06 14.25
N ASP A 30 -9.21 14.05 15.48
CA ASP A 30 -9.25 15.24 16.36
C ASP A 30 -8.44 16.38 15.73
N GLY A 31 -8.98 17.60 15.77
CA GLY A 31 -8.30 18.78 15.22
C GLY A 31 -8.19 18.80 13.69
N ALA A 32 -8.95 17.94 13.00
CA ALA A 32 -8.98 17.87 11.53
C ALA A 32 -7.58 17.71 10.90
N VAL A 33 -6.75 16.82 11.45
CA VAL A 33 -5.38 16.56 10.99
C VAL A 33 -5.37 16.00 9.57
N LEU A 34 -6.34 15.17 9.21
CA LEU A 34 -6.51 14.66 7.85
C LEU A 34 -7.55 15.51 7.08
N PRO A 35 -7.32 15.79 5.78
CA PRO A 35 -6.18 15.34 4.97
C PRO A 35 -4.89 16.14 5.22
N ILE A 36 -3.73 15.49 5.10
CA ILE A 36 -2.43 16.15 5.16
C ILE A 36 -2.22 16.95 3.86
N GLY A 37 -1.85 18.23 3.98
CA GLY A 37 -1.47 19.06 2.82
C GLY A 37 -0.24 18.51 2.10
N THR A 38 -0.24 18.57 0.77
CA THR A 38 0.86 18.05 -0.09
C THR A 38 2.13 18.92 -0.05
N ASP A 39 2.04 20.14 0.49
CA ASP A 39 3.13 21.10 0.65
C ASP A 39 3.88 20.94 1.99
N ARG A 40 3.47 19.97 2.81
CA ARG A 40 4.02 19.78 4.15
C ARG A 40 5.28 18.91 4.13
N LYS A 41 6.28 19.28 4.93
CA LYS A 41 7.39 18.39 5.26
C LYS A 41 6.91 17.37 6.31
N VAL A 42 6.87 16.10 5.92
CA VAL A 42 6.42 15.00 6.77
C VAL A 42 7.56 14.05 7.06
N TYR A 43 7.55 13.46 8.25
CA TYR A 43 8.41 12.35 8.61
C TYR A 43 7.58 11.07 8.61
N VAL A 44 7.98 10.10 7.79
CA VAL A 44 7.31 8.81 7.66
C VAL A 44 8.10 7.77 8.47
N ALA A 45 7.44 7.12 9.43
CA ALA A 45 8.08 6.24 10.40
C ALA A 45 7.24 5.01 10.74
N GLY A 46 7.86 4.03 11.39
CA GLY A 46 7.24 2.76 11.80
C GLY A 46 7.75 1.56 10.99
N SER A 47 7.73 0.37 11.60
CA SER A 47 8.24 -0.88 10.99
C SER A 47 7.57 -1.28 9.67
N ASN A 48 6.35 -0.81 9.45
CA ASN A 48 5.54 -1.19 8.29
C ASN A 48 5.53 -0.11 7.20
N ALA A 49 6.18 1.04 7.45
CA ALA A 49 6.11 2.19 6.55
C ALA A 49 6.77 1.92 5.19
N ASP A 50 7.86 1.14 5.16
CA ASP A 50 8.59 0.79 3.94
C ASP A 50 8.73 -0.74 3.75
N ASP A 51 7.62 -1.46 3.94
CA ASP A 51 7.62 -2.92 3.89
C ASP A 51 6.37 -3.45 3.17
N ILE A 52 6.51 -3.84 1.89
CA ILE A 52 5.39 -4.33 1.08
C ILE A 52 4.87 -5.69 1.57
N GLY A 53 5.75 -6.53 2.11
CA GLY A 53 5.40 -7.82 2.67
C GLY A 53 4.48 -7.68 3.88
N ASN A 54 4.82 -6.75 4.79
CA ASN A 54 4.00 -6.43 5.95
C ASN A 54 2.64 -5.80 5.57
N GLN A 55 2.60 -4.99 4.50
CA GLN A 55 1.34 -4.41 3.99
C GLN A 55 0.42 -5.47 3.38
N ALA A 56 1.00 -6.48 2.71
CA ALA A 56 0.23 -7.52 2.05
C ALA A 56 -0.21 -8.66 3.00
N GLY A 57 0.60 -8.94 4.03
CA GLY A 57 0.29 -9.97 5.03
C GLY A 57 0.43 -11.40 4.52
N GLY A 58 -0.29 -12.33 5.15
CA GLY A 58 -0.30 -13.74 4.76
C GLY A 58 -0.87 -13.96 3.36
N TRP A 59 -0.66 -15.15 2.79
CA TRP A 59 -1.09 -15.52 1.44
C TRP A 59 -0.57 -14.63 0.31
N THR A 60 0.57 -13.96 0.53
CA THR A 60 1.27 -13.18 -0.49
C THR A 60 2.64 -13.79 -0.75
N ILE A 61 2.83 -14.38 -1.94
CA ILE A 61 4.01 -15.16 -2.37
C ILE A 61 4.25 -16.45 -1.56
N SER A 62 4.27 -16.37 -0.23
CA SER A 62 4.34 -17.52 0.68
C SER A 62 3.04 -17.63 1.49
N TRP A 63 2.82 -18.80 2.09
CA TRP A 63 1.61 -19.06 2.89
C TRP A 63 1.45 -18.08 4.06
N GLN A 64 2.48 -17.95 4.90
CA GLN A 64 2.45 -17.04 6.05
C GLN A 64 2.80 -15.60 5.68
N GLY A 65 3.14 -15.34 4.43
CA GLY A 65 3.77 -14.08 4.03
C GLY A 65 5.21 -13.99 4.55
N SER A 66 5.82 -12.83 4.34
CA SER A 66 7.13 -12.48 4.88
C SER A 66 7.27 -10.96 4.89
N SER A 67 8.11 -10.43 5.76
CA SER A 67 8.50 -9.01 5.75
C SER A 67 9.48 -8.72 4.62
N GLY A 68 9.64 -7.45 4.28
CA GLY A 68 10.54 -6.93 3.26
C GLY A 68 9.91 -6.83 1.86
N ARG A 69 10.78 -6.72 0.85
CA ARG A 69 10.40 -6.52 -0.57
C ARG A 69 10.05 -7.86 -1.24
N THR A 70 8.96 -8.48 -0.83
CA THR A 70 8.57 -9.84 -1.29
C THR A 70 7.98 -9.90 -2.70
N THR A 71 7.41 -8.79 -3.19
CA THR A 71 6.78 -8.70 -4.52
C THR A 71 6.85 -7.28 -5.08
N THR A 72 6.41 -7.11 -6.34
CA THR A 72 6.26 -5.80 -6.98
C THR A 72 5.03 -5.07 -6.45
N GLY A 73 5.24 -3.91 -5.84
CA GLY A 73 4.19 -3.04 -5.31
C GLY A 73 4.76 -1.68 -4.92
N THR A 74 3.94 -0.89 -4.22
CA THR A 74 4.30 0.45 -3.74
C THR A 74 4.10 0.47 -2.23
N THR A 75 5.14 0.78 -1.47
CA THR A 75 5.04 0.92 -0.01
C THR A 75 4.34 2.21 0.39
N ILE A 76 3.92 2.34 1.66
CA ILE A 76 3.36 3.60 2.18
C ILE A 76 4.38 4.74 2.04
N LEU A 77 5.66 4.48 2.35
CA LEU A 77 6.73 5.46 2.16
C LEU A 77 6.88 5.86 0.68
N GLU A 78 6.86 4.90 -0.24
CA GLU A 78 6.94 5.19 -1.68
C GLU A 78 5.71 5.96 -2.18
N GLY A 79 4.51 5.69 -1.64
CA GLY A 79 3.28 6.40 -2.00
C GLY A 79 3.15 7.81 -1.42
N MET A 80 3.90 8.13 -0.38
CA MET A 80 3.95 9.47 0.25
C MET A 80 5.04 10.38 -0.33
N ARG A 81 5.95 9.83 -1.14
CA ARG A 81 7.00 10.57 -1.86
C ARG A 81 6.47 11.12 -3.18
#